data_AF-A0A3D0NI44-F1
#
_entry.id   AF-A0A3D0NI44-F1
#
_cell.length_a   1.000
_cell.length_b   1.000
_cell.length_c   1.000
_cell.angle_alpha   90.00
_cell.angle_beta   90.00
_cell.angle_gamma   90.00
#
_symmetry.space_group_name_H-M   'P 1'
#
loop_
_entity.id
_entity.type
_entity.pdbx_description
1 polymer ?
#
loop_
_entity_poly.entity_id
_entity_poly.type
_entity_poly.pdbx_seq_one_letter_code
_entity_poly.pdbx_strand_id
1 'polypeptide(L)' 'LLADEPTGNLDPETSREIMDLLDRINRTGTTVLMATHDHHIVDSMRQRVVELSLGRLVRDEQRGVYGMDR' A
#
# COMPACT_ATOMS: atom_id res chain seq x y z
N LEU A 1 -10.82 -7.46 2.19
CA LEU A 1 -10.78 -6.22 2.99
C LEU A 1 -10.41 -5.06 2.06
N LEU A 2 -11.21 -3.99 2.06
CA LEU A 2 -10.87 -2.75 1.38
C LEU A 2 -10.51 -1.72 2.45
N ALA A 3 -9.37 -1.05 2.30
CA ALA A 3 -8.90 -0.01 3.21
C ALA A 3 -8.60 1.26 2.41
N ASP A 4 -9.37 2.32 2.65
CA ASP A 4 -9.21 3.60 1.96
C ASP A 4 -8.43 4.56 2.87
N GLU A 5 -7.18 4.87 2.47
CA GLU A 5 -6.23 5.69 3.23
C GLU A 5 -6.14 5.33 4.74
N PRO A 6 -5.86 4.07 5.12
CA PRO A 6 -5.95 3.62 6.51
C PRO A 6 -4.92 4.26 7.45
N THR A 7 -3.88 4.88 6.91
CA THR A 7 -2.84 5.58 7.66
C THR A 7 -2.92 7.11 7.55
N GLY A 8 -3.96 7.63 6.88
CA GLY A 8 -4.15 9.07 6.72
C GLY A 8 -4.27 9.78 8.09
N ASN A 9 -3.50 10.85 8.28
CA ASN A 9 -3.44 11.65 9.51
C ASN A 9 -2.88 10.94 10.76
N LEU A 10 -2.27 9.76 10.61
CA LEU A 10 -1.59 9.08 11.71
C LEU A 10 -0.13 9.47 11.76
N ASP A 11 0.47 9.40 12.95
CA ASP A 11 1.91 9.50 13.09
C ASP A 11 2.60 8.26 12.46
N PRO A 12 3.91 8.34 12.16
CA PRO A 12 4.63 7.25 11.51
C PRO A 12 4.65 5.92 12.28
N GLU A 13 4.61 5.95 13.61
CA GLU A 13 4.63 4.74 14.45
C GLU A 13 3.29 4.02 14.35
N THR A 14 2.19 4.75 14.60
CA THR A 14 0.84 4.21 14.48
C THR A 14 0.54 3.73 13.06
N SER A 15 1.00 4.48 12.04
CA SER A 15 0.87 4.06 10.63
C SER A 15 1.50 2.70 10.39
N ARG A 16 2.70 2.45 10.93
CA ARG A 16 3.39 1.18 10.80
C ARG A 16 2.63 0.03 11.47
N GLU A 17 2.06 0.25 12.65
CA GLU A 17 1.26 -0.75 13.35
C GLU A 17 0.02 -1.16 12.54
N ILE A 18 -0.66 -0.18 11.91
CA ILE A 18 -1.80 -0.43 11.03
C ILE A 18 -1.37 -1.27 9.82
N MET A 19 -0.23 -0.94 9.22
CA MET A 19 0.30 -1.71 8.09
C MET A 19 0.65 -3.15 8.48
N ASP A 20 1.29 -3.36 9.64
CA ASP A 20 1.62 -4.69 10.16
C ASP A 20 0.35 -5.51 10.46
N LEU A 21 -0.72 -4.86 10.94
CA LEU A 21 -2.02 -5.49 11.14
C LEU A 21 -2.63 -5.93 9.80
N LEU A 22 -2.62 -5.07 8.79
CA LEU A 22 -3.15 -5.38 7.46
C LEU A 22 -2.37 -6.51 6.79
N ASP A 23 -1.03 -6.53 6.92
CA ASP A 23 -0.18 -7.61 6.44
C ASP A 23 -0.52 -8.94 7.14
N ARG A 24 -0.68 -8.92 8.47
CA ARG A 24 -1.11 -10.12 9.22
C ARG A 24 -2.46 -10.65 8.75
N ILE A 25 -3.44 -9.78 8.53
CA ILE A 25 -4.76 -10.16 7.98
C ILE A 25 -4.61 -10.74 6.58
N ASN A 26 -3.73 -10.18 5.75
CA ASN A 26 -3.46 -10.73 4.44
C ASN A 26 -2.86 -12.14 4.50
N ARG A 27 -1.92 -12.37 5.43
CA ARG A 27 -1.27 -13.68 5.65
C ARG A 27 -2.22 -14.76 6.18
N THR A 28 -3.39 -14.40 6.73
CA THR A 28 -4.44 -15.39 7.08
C THR A 28 -5.31 -15.80 5.89
N GLY A 29 -4.97 -15.37 4.66
CA GLY A 29 -5.68 -15.72 3.43
C GLY A 29 -6.72 -14.67 2.99
N THR A 30 -6.84 -13.55 3.70
CA THR A 30 -7.75 -12.47 3.31
C THR A 30 -7.12 -11.63 2.21
N THR A 31 -7.77 -11.47 1.06
CA THR A 31 -7.34 -10.46 0.08
C THR A 31 -7.54 -9.06 0.67
N VAL A 32 -6.46 -8.27 0.71
CA VAL A 32 -6.48 -6.87 1.16
C VAL A 32 -6.18 -5.98 -0.05
N LEU A 33 -7.03 -4.99 -0.30
CA LEU A 33 -6.79 -3.91 -1.25
C LEU A 33 -6.78 -2.60 -0.47
N MET A 34 -5.70 -1.85 -0.60
CA MET A 34 -5.50 -0.61 0.11
C MET A 34 -5.23 0.53 -0.87
N ALA A 35 -5.91 1.65 -0.71
CA ALA A 35 -5.56 2.91 -1.36
C ALA A 35 -4.72 3.75 -0.39
N THR A 36 -3.63 4.36 -0.88
CA THR A 36 -2.79 5.26 -0.09
C THR A 36 -2.06 6.24 -1.00
N HIS A 37 -1.78 7.43 -0.49
CA HIS A 37 -0.87 8.40 -1.08
C HIS A 37 0.53 8.38 -0.42
N ASP A 38 0.77 7.51 0.57
CA ASP A 38 2.05 7.38 1.25
C ASP A 38 3.00 6.44 0.49
N HIS A 39 3.94 7.03 -0.23
CA HIS A 39 4.95 6.31 -1.01
C HIS A 39 5.91 5.48 -0.15
N HIS A 40 6.25 5.94 1.06
CA HIS A 40 7.19 5.24 1.94
C HIS A 40 6.61 3.92 2.44
N ILE A 41 5.30 3.91 2.72
CA ILE A 41 4.59 2.69 3.09
C ILE A 41 4.61 1.70 1.94
N VAL A 42 4.27 2.14 0.72
CA VAL A 42 4.27 1.28 -0.47
C VAL A 42 5.64 0.62 -0.70
N ASP A 43 6.72 1.38 -0.59
CA ASP A 43 8.10 0.89 -0.74
C ASP A 43 8.48 -0.17 0.29
N SER A 44 8.01 0.00 1.52
CA SER A 44 8.37 -0.88 2.62
C SER A 44 7.72 -2.26 2.50
N MET A 45 6.53 -2.35 1.91
CA MET A 45 5.74 -3.58 1.87
C MET A 45 6.20 -4.57 0.79
N ARG A 46 6.77 -4.08 -0.32
CA ARG A 46 7.17 -4.90 -1.48
C ARG A 46 6.06 -5.83 -2.02
N GLN A 47 4.81 -5.38 -1.90
CA GLN A 47 3.63 -6.08 -2.38
C GLN A 47 3.30 -5.65 -3.81
N ARG A 48 2.18 -6.14 -4.36
CA ARG A 48 1.70 -5.68 -5.66
C ARG A 48 1.30 -4.20 -5.59
N VAL A 49 1.78 -3.40 -6.54
CA VAL A 49 1.45 -1.98 -6.65
C VAL A 49 0.70 -1.74 -7.96
N VAL A 50 -0.43 -1.06 -7.84
CA VAL A 50 -1.32 -0.68 -8.95
C VAL A 50 -1.44 0.84 -8.93
N GLU A 51 -0.93 1.50 -9.96
CA GLU A 51 -0.95 2.97 -10.05
C GLU A 51 -1.99 3.42 -11.08
N LEU A 52 -2.83 4.36 -10.67
CA LEU A 52 -3.83 4.98 -11.52
C LEU A 52 -3.46 6.44 -11.76
N SER A 53 -3.52 6.88 -13.02
CA SER A 53 -3.39 8.28 -13.41
C SER A 53 -4.49 8.65 -14.39
N LEU A 54 -5.21 9.74 -14.10
CA LEU A 54 -6.34 10.23 -14.91
C LEU A 54 -7.37 9.12 -15.25
N GLY A 55 -7.67 8.27 -14.28
CA GLY A 55 -8.62 7.16 -14.42
C GLY A 55 -8.11 5.98 -15.27
N ARG A 56 -6.81 5.93 -15.58
CA ARG A 56 -6.18 4.84 -16.33
C ARG A 56 -5.14 4.12 -15.48
N LEU A 57 -5.06 2.80 -15.64
CA LEU A 57 -3.98 2.00 -15.09
C LEU A 57 -2.68 2.28 -15.84
N VAL A 58 -1.71 2.86 -15.14
CA VAL A 58 -0.39 3.20 -15.72
C VAL A 58 0.72 2.29 -15.22
N ARG A 59 0.52 1.60 -14.10
CA ARG A 59 1.49 0.66 -13.53
C ARG A 59 0.81 -0.50 -12.80
N ASP A 60 1.35 -1.70 -12.96
CA ASP A 60 0.90 -2.91 -12.27
C ASP A 60 2.09 -3.86 -12.07
N GLU A 61 2.65 -3.87 -10.86
CA GLU A 61 3.88 -4.62 -10.54
C GLU A 61 3.67 -5.54 -9.34
N GLN A 62 4.01 -6.83 -9.47
CA GLN A 62 3.78 -7.83 -8.41
C GLN A 62 4.65 -7.66 -7.15
N ARG A 63 5.77 -6.95 -7.26
CA ARG A 63 6.65 -6.57 -6.15
C ARG A 63 7.10 -5.14 -6.37
N GLY A 64 6.12 -4.25 -6.44
CA GLY A 64 6.38 -2.84 -6.67
C GLY A 64 7.16 -2.28 -5.49
N VAL A 65 8.31 -1.70 -5.80
CA VAL A 65 8.88 -0.59 -5.03
C VAL A 65 8.49 0.64 -5.83
N TYR A 66 8.02 1.73 -5.23
CA TYR A 66 7.96 3.02 -5.92
C TYR A 66 9.32 3.24 -6.58
N GLY A 67 9.29 3.24 -7.91
CA GLY A 67 10.50 3.21 -8.71
C GLY A 67 11.18 4.55 -8.53
N MET A 68 12.41 4.51 -8.03
CA MET A 68 13.38 5.58 -8.15
C MET A 68 13.55 5.91 -9.64
N ASP A 69 12.69 6.77 -10.17
CA ASP A 69 12.96 7.54 -11.37
C ASP A 69 13.01 9.02 -10.99
N ARG A 70 14.04 9.65 -11.54
CA ARG A 70 14.47 11.04 -11.40
C ARG A 70 13.38 12.05 -11.74
#